data_AF-A0A7S2TUG9-F1
#
_entry.id   AF-A0A7S2TUG9-F1
#
_cell.length_a   1.000
_cell.length_b   1.000
_cell.length_c   1.000
_cell.angle_alpha   90.00
_cell.angle_beta   90.00
_cell.angle_gamma   90.00
#
_symmetry.space_group_name_H-M   'P 1'
#
loop_
_entity.id
_entity.type
_entity.pdbx_description
1 polymer ?
#
loop_
_entity_poly.entity_id
_entity_poly.type
_entity_poly.pdbx_seq_one_letter_code
_entity_poly.pdbx_strand_id
1 'polypeptide(L)'
;MDAKPKPRKRLVGGTLASVWRRGNSSVLARVKFEEKLHQQAGAPSEAWLRYDFGAEKDGVGVSVTLINKTATRLPEATYVTFRPLGSDNGTWMHNILGEWSLPDDVATGASFGLHYVTEEGVRLDQNLHGSSGGGVHVTSLDAGLLRWGSPLPFPTPLRGGQLDMAEGASFCLHNNIWNTNYPCWMPFDDQGRNLKFRFRMFFSR
;
A
#
# COMPACT_ATOMS: atom_id res chain seq x y z
N MET A 1 -9.71 -10.39 -36.94
CA MET A 1 -10.20 -10.91 -35.64
C MET A 1 -10.84 -9.74 -34.90
N ASP A 2 -12.17 -9.68 -34.87
CA ASP A 2 -12.95 -8.60 -34.22
C ASP A 2 -13.24 -8.93 -32.75
N ALA A 3 -12.20 -9.24 -31.97
CA ALA A 3 -12.37 -9.31 -30.53
C ALA A 3 -12.54 -7.89 -30.00
N LYS A 4 -13.75 -7.52 -29.57
CA LYS A 4 -13.97 -6.29 -28.78
C LYS A 4 -13.52 -6.57 -27.34
N PRO A 5 -12.36 -6.08 -26.87
CA PRO A 5 -11.94 -6.29 -25.49
C PRO A 5 -12.96 -5.67 -24.53
N LYS A 6 -13.37 -6.42 -23.51
CA LYS A 6 -14.22 -5.94 -22.40
C LYS A 6 -13.40 -5.95 -21.11
N PRO A 7 -12.43 -5.03 -20.94
CA PRO A 7 -11.59 -5.00 -19.75
C PRO A 7 -12.47 -4.81 -18.52
N ARG A 8 -12.25 -5.63 -17.48
CA ARG A 8 -12.90 -5.50 -16.18
C ARG A 8 -11.83 -5.23 -15.14
N LYS A 9 -11.94 -4.10 -14.44
CA LYS A 9 -11.16 -3.85 -13.23
C LYS A 9 -11.61 -4.88 -12.17
N ARG A 10 -10.65 -5.49 -11.49
CA ARG A 10 -10.89 -6.28 -10.28
C ARG A 10 -9.89 -5.86 -9.21
N LEU A 11 -10.37 -5.53 -8.01
CA LEU A 11 -9.53 -5.39 -6.82
C LEU A 11 -9.73 -6.65 -5.99
N VAL A 12 -8.63 -7.35 -5.69
CA VAL A 12 -8.63 -8.62 -4.96
C VAL A 12 -7.54 -8.59 -3.90
N GLY A 13 -7.89 -9.02 -2.70
CA GLY A 13 -6.94 -9.24 -1.60
C GLY A 13 -6.60 -10.72 -1.49
N GLY A 14 -5.43 -11.01 -0.89
CA GLY A 14 -5.15 -12.37 -0.42
C GLY A 14 -5.93 -12.69 0.85
N THR A 15 -6.00 -13.97 1.20
CA THR A 15 -6.63 -14.45 2.43
C THR A 15 -5.57 -14.77 3.47
N LEU A 16 -5.78 -14.30 4.70
CA LEU A 16 -4.91 -14.66 5.82
C LEU A 16 -4.97 -16.17 6.04
N ALA A 17 -3.83 -16.84 5.89
CA ALA A 17 -3.73 -18.29 6.03
C ALA A 17 -3.29 -18.70 7.45
N SER A 18 -2.38 -17.94 8.05
CA SER A 18 -1.83 -18.27 9.37
C SER A 18 -1.09 -17.08 9.98
N VAL A 19 -1.04 -17.07 11.32
CA VAL A 19 -0.34 -16.06 12.12
C VAL A 19 0.51 -16.76 13.17
N TRP A 20 1.74 -16.29 13.35
CA TRP A 20 2.67 -16.72 14.38
C TRP A 20 3.12 -15.52 15.19
N ARG A 21 3.42 -15.76 16.46
CA ARG A 21 3.93 -14.75 17.38
C ARG A 21 5.16 -15.31 18.09
N ARG A 22 6.23 -14.54 18.14
CA ARG A 22 7.42 -14.85 18.95
C ARG A 22 7.40 -13.96 20.19
N GLY A 23 6.92 -14.50 21.31
CA GLY A 23 6.81 -13.75 22.58
C GLY A 23 6.16 -12.38 22.37
N ASN A 24 6.77 -11.32 22.88
CA ASN A 24 6.32 -9.94 22.64
C ASN A 24 7.16 -9.23 21.55
N SER A 25 8.06 -9.93 20.86
CA SER A 25 9.04 -9.32 19.97
C SER A 25 8.55 -9.17 18.53
N SER A 26 7.78 -10.14 18.02
CA SER A 26 7.36 -10.10 16.63
C SER A 26 6.10 -10.92 16.35
N VAL A 27 5.38 -10.48 15.31
CA VAL A 27 4.25 -11.18 14.71
C VAL A 27 4.56 -11.41 13.24
N LEU A 28 4.25 -12.60 12.74
CA LEU A 28 4.39 -12.99 11.34
C LEU A 28 3.03 -13.48 10.84
N ALA A 29 2.55 -12.95 9.74
CA ALA A 29 1.32 -13.35 9.09
C ALA A 29 1.61 -13.81 7.66
N ARG A 30 1.05 -14.95 7.28
CA ARG A 30 1.11 -15.47 5.90
C ARG A 30 -0.24 -15.28 5.24
N VAL A 31 -0.21 -14.71 4.05
CA VAL A 31 -1.37 -14.42 3.20
C VAL A 31 -1.21 -15.24 1.92
N LYS A 32 -2.26 -15.94 1.49
CA LYS A 32 -2.28 -16.69 0.24
C LYS A 32 -3.18 -16.02 -0.78
N PHE A 33 -2.83 -16.15 -2.05
CA PHE A 33 -3.65 -15.68 -3.16
C PHE A 33 -4.30 -16.87 -3.88
N GLU A 34 -5.43 -16.64 -4.54
CA GLU A 34 -6.04 -17.66 -5.39
C GLU A 34 -5.07 -18.08 -6.50
N GLU A 35 -4.94 -19.39 -6.73
CA GLU A 35 -4.02 -19.94 -7.74
C GLU A 35 -4.24 -19.33 -9.13
N LYS A 36 -5.51 -19.09 -9.50
CA LYS A 36 -5.84 -18.46 -10.79
C LYS A 36 -5.29 -17.04 -10.89
N LEU A 37 -5.29 -16.27 -9.80
CA LEU A 37 -4.71 -14.92 -9.79
C LEU A 37 -3.19 -14.98 -9.93
N HIS A 38 -2.55 -15.94 -9.27
CA HIS A 38 -1.11 -16.15 -9.39
C HIS A 38 -0.71 -16.55 -10.82
N GLN A 39 -1.38 -17.55 -11.40
CA GLN A 39 -1.04 -18.08 -12.72
C GLN A 39 -1.42 -17.13 -13.87
N GLN A 40 -2.52 -16.38 -13.76
CA GLN A 40 -3.10 -15.66 -14.89
C GLN A 40 -3.12 -14.14 -14.72
N ALA A 41 -3.02 -13.62 -13.50
CA ALA A 41 -3.20 -12.20 -13.19
C ALA A 41 -2.01 -11.54 -12.49
N GLY A 42 -0.90 -12.27 -12.30
CA GLY A 42 0.34 -11.71 -11.78
C GLY A 42 0.45 -11.63 -10.27
N ALA A 43 -0.54 -12.09 -9.51
CA ALA A 43 -0.43 -12.13 -8.06
C ALA A 43 0.77 -12.98 -7.60
N PRO A 44 1.38 -12.68 -6.44
CA PRO A 44 2.30 -13.61 -5.81
C PRO A 44 1.55 -14.86 -5.35
N SER A 45 2.24 -15.99 -5.25
CA SER A 45 1.66 -17.19 -4.64
C SER A 45 1.26 -16.95 -3.18
N GLU A 46 2.06 -16.16 -2.47
CA GLU A 46 1.82 -15.75 -1.09
C GLU A 46 2.53 -14.44 -0.76
N ALA A 47 2.08 -13.80 0.32
CA ALA A 47 2.76 -12.69 0.95
C ALA A 47 2.98 -12.95 2.44
N TRP A 48 4.06 -12.40 2.97
CA TRP A 48 4.39 -12.46 4.39
C TRP A 48 4.46 -11.06 4.95
N LEU A 49 3.68 -10.80 6.01
CA LEU A 49 3.71 -9.57 6.76
C LEU A 49 4.39 -9.85 8.10
N ARG A 50 5.51 -9.18 8.37
CA ARG A 50 6.21 -9.27 9.65
C ARG A 50 6.15 -7.93 10.35
N TYR A 51 5.69 -7.94 11.59
CA TYR A 51 5.78 -6.84 12.55
C TYR A 51 6.87 -7.18 13.56
N ASP A 52 7.81 -6.27 13.76
CA ASP A 52 8.94 -6.40 14.67
C ASP A 52 8.92 -5.24 15.68
N PHE A 53 8.57 -5.57 16.91
CA PHE A 53 8.37 -4.62 18.02
C PHE A 53 9.68 -4.27 18.75
N GLY A 54 10.81 -4.86 18.34
CA GLY A 54 12.15 -4.52 18.85
C GLY A 54 13.06 -3.87 17.81
N ALA A 55 12.61 -3.74 16.56
CA ALA A 55 13.40 -3.19 15.47
C ALA A 55 13.61 -1.67 15.57
N GLU A 56 12.70 -0.96 16.24
CA GLU A 56 12.74 0.49 16.40
C GLU A 56 12.55 0.82 17.88
N LYS A 57 13.26 1.85 18.40
CA LYS A 57 13.24 2.19 19.83
C LYS A 57 11.84 2.53 20.35
N ASP A 58 11.06 3.25 19.54
CA ASP A 58 9.72 3.76 19.87
C ASP A 58 8.72 3.45 18.75
N GLY A 59 8.92 2.34 18.04
CA GLY A 59 8.14 2.01 16.86
C GLY A 59 8.10 0.52 16.52
N VAL A 60 7.51 0.21 15.37
CA VAL A 60 7.39 -1.14 14.84
C VAL A 60 7.99 -1.19 13.45
N GLY A 61 8.98 -2.07 13.27
CA GLY A 61 9.48 -2.42 11.94
C GLY A 61 8.47 -3.32 11.24
N VAL A 62 8.03 -2.95 10.05
CA VAL A 62 7.09 -3.74 9.25
C VAL A 62 7.76 -4.15 7.95
N SER A 63 7.60 -5.40 7.55
CA SER A 63 8.01 -5.84 6.22
C SER A 63 6.92 -6.65 5.53
N VAL A 64 6.76 -6.39 4.24
CA VAL A 64 5.89 -7.12 3.33
C VAL A 64 6.79 -7.83 2.32
N THR A 65 6.76 -9.15 2.33
CA THR A 65 7.50 -9.97 1.36
C THR A 65 6.51 -10.66 0.44
N LEU A 66 6.58 -10.39 -0.86
CA LEU A 66 5.83 -11.10 -1.89
C LEU A 66 6.68 -12.28 -2.38
N ILE A 67 6.10 -13.48 -2.43
CA ILE A 67 6.80 -14.71 -2.78
C ILE A 67 6.27 -15.26 -4.09
N ASN A 68 7.22 -15.58 -4.97
CA ASN A 68 6.96 -16.22 -6.25
C ASN A 68 5.87 -15.46 -7.02
N LYS A 69 6.14 -14.21 -7.39
CA LYS A 69 5.27 -13.42 -8.26
C LYS A 69 5.41 -13.89 -9.71
N THR A 70 4.28 -14.06 -10.39
CA THR A 70 4.24 -14.32 -11.83
C THR A 70 4.40 -13.02 -12.59
N ALA A 71 5.32 -13.00 -13.55
CA ALA A 71 5.47 -11.87 -14.47
C ALA A 71 4.31 -11.87 -15.47
N THR A 72 3.64 -10.73 -15.63
CA THR A 72 2.60 -10.56 -16.64
C THR A 72 2.75 -9.23 -17.35
N ARG A 73 2.18 -9.14 -18.57
CA ARG A 73 2.00 -7.86 -19.28
C ARG A 73 0.61 -7.26 -19.03
N LEU A 74 -0.15 -7.82 -18.10
CA LEU A 74 -1.44 -7.26 -17.71
C LEU A 74 -1.19 -5.97 -16.92
N PRO A 75 -2.02 -4.92 -17.08
CA PRO A 75 -1.96 -3.76 -16.21
C PRO A 75 -2.35 -4.16 -14.78
N GLU A 76 -1.36 -4.24 -13.88
CA GLU A 76 -1.54 -4.63 -12.48
C GLU A 76 -0.82 -3.68 -11.53
N ALA A 77 -1.30 -3.64 -10.29
CA ALA A 77 -0.66 -2.95 -9.19
C ALA A 77 -0.96 -3.69 -7.89
N THR A 78 0.06 -3.83 -7.03
CA THR A 78 -0.09 -4.41 -5.70
C THR A 78 0.10 -3.33 -4.65
N TYR A 79 -0.78 -3.30 -3.66
CA TYR A 79 -0.76 -2.35 -2.57
C TYR A 79 -0.64 -3.06 -1.23
N VAL A 80 0.02 -2.40 -0.27
CA VAL A 80 -0.21 -2.64 1.16
C VAL A 80 -0.93 -1.42 1.72
N THR A 81 -1.99 -1.66 2.49
CA THR A 81 -2.81 -0.60 3.06
C THR A 81 -2.66 -0.57 4.57
N PHE A 82 -2.29 0.60 5.10
CA PHE A 82 -2.29 0.88 6.53
C PHE A 82 -3.60 1.58 6.89
N ARG A 83 -4.43 0.89 7.67
CA ARG A 83 -5.69 1.39 8.20
C ARG A 83 -5.77 1.12 9.70
N PRO A 84 -5.17 1.98 10.54
CA PRO A 84 -5.28 1.86 11.99
C PRO A 84 -6.73 1.90 12.45
N LEU A 85 -7.04 1.21 13.55
CA LEU A 85 -8.38 1.28 14.15
C LEU A 85 -8.70 2.73 14.55
N GLY A 86 -9.90 3.19 14.21
CA GLY A 86 -10.31 4.58 14.47
C GLY A 86 -9.80 5.59 13.45
N SER A 87 -9.25 5.16 12.31
CA SER A 87 -8.85 6.04 11.20
C SER A 87 -9.97 6.97 10.72
N ASP A 88 -11.22 6.55 10.87
CA ASP A 88 -12.39 7.24 10.34
C ASP A 88 -12.68 8.55 11.07
N ASN A 89 -12.14 8.71 12.29
CA ASN A 89 -12.30 9.90 13.14
C ASN A 89 -10.99 10.71 13.27
N GLY A 90 -9.96 10.36 12.51
CA GLY A 90 -8.67 11.05 12.54
C GLY A 90 -8.40 11.87 11.28
N THR A 91 -7.38 12.71 11.37
CA THR A 91 -6.91 13.54 10.26
C THR A 91 -5.65 12.92 9.67
N TRP A 92 -5.75 12.42 8.44
CA TRP A 92 -4.58 11.99 7.68
C TRP A 92 -3.82 13.18 7.10
N MET A 93 -2.51 13.07 7.07
CA MET A 93 -1.60 13.93 6.33
C MET A 93 -0.53 13.09 5.64
N HIS A 94 0.00 13.61 4.55
CA HIS A 94 1.18 13.05 3.88
C HIS A 94 2.28 14.10 3.77
N ASN A 95 3.53 13.66 3.63
CA ASN A 95 4.63 14.56 3.32
C ASN A 95 5.00 14.48 1.83
N ILE A 96 4.86 15.59 1.13
CA ILE A 96 5.20 15.72 -0.28
C ILE A 96 6.24 16.82 -0.41
N LEU A 97 7.39 16.51 -1.01
CA LEU A 97 8.49 17.46 -1.23
C LEU A 97 8.93 18.22 0.05
N GLY A 98 8.82 17.58 1.22
CA GLY A 98 9.20 18.15 2.52
C GLY A 98 8.07 18.83 3.26
N GLU A 99 6.90 19.01 2.66
CA GLU A 99 5.76 19.69 3.28
C GLU A 99 4.63 18.73 3.64
N TRP A 100 4.02 18.95 4.81
CA TRP A 100 2.85 18.21 5.26
C TRP A 100 1.58 18.86 4.73
N SER A 101 0.77 18.10 3.98
CA SER A 101 -0.52 18.56 3.44
C SER A 101 -1.63 17.55 3.72
N LEU A 102 -2.87 18.03 3.64
CA LEU A 102 -4.03 17.15 3.67
C LEU A 102 -4.14 16.40 2.33
N PRO A 103 -4.54 15.12 2.34
CA PRO A 103 -4.69 14.33 1.11
C PRO A 103 -5.65 14.90 0.07
N ASP A 104 -6.64 15.70 0.49
CA ASP A 104 -7.64 16.35 -0.34
C ASP A 104 -7.36 17.82 -0.65
N ASP A 105 -6.27 18.39 -0.11
CA ASP A 105 -5.74 19.69 -0.49
C ASP A 105 -4.99 19.59 -1.82
N VAL A 106 -5.76 19.42 -2.90
CA VAL A 106 -5.25 19.16 -4.24
C VAL A 106 -5.96 20.07 -5.23
N ALA A 107 -5.19 20.74 -6.08
CA ALA A 107 -5.75 21.60 -7.12
C ALA A 107 -6.71 20.83 -8.05
N THR A 108 -7.78 21.49 -8.48
CA THR A 108 -8.74 20.90 -9.43
C THR A 108 -8.02 20.47 -10.72
N GLY A 109 -8.24 19.23 -11.14
CA GLY A 109 -7.60 18.64 -12.34
C GLY A 109 -6.23 18.02 -12.10
N ALA A 110 -5.66 18.12 -10.89
CA ALA A 110 -4.41 17.45 -10.55
C ALA A 110 -4.62 15.94 -10.24
N SER A 111 -3.53 15.23 -9.94
CA SER A 111 -3.54 13.80 -9.63
C SER A 111 -4.27 13.50 -8.31
N PHE A 112 -5.60 13.33 -8.38
CA PHE A 112 -6.44 13.19 -7.20
C PHE A 112 -6.23 11.85 -6.48
N GLY A 113 -5.67 11.93 -5.26
CA GLY A 113 -5.43 10.82 -4.34
C GLY A 113 -4.29 9.88 -4.72
N LEU A 114 -3.49 10.17 -5.75
CA LEU A 114 -2.28 9.41 -6.08
C LEU A 114 -1.08 10.36 -6.00
N HIS A 115 -0.18 10.11 -5.03
CA HIS A 115 0.88 11.02 -4.64
C HIS A 115 2.20 10.29 -4.47
N TYR A 116 3.32 10.95 -4.75
CA TYR A 116 4.60 10.52 -4.22
C TYR A 116 4.76 11.10 -2.81
N VAL A 117 5.18 10.28 -1.85
CA VAL A 117 5.51 10.70 -0.49
C VAL A 117 6.99 10.53 -0.22
N THR A 118 7.53 11.43 0.59
CA THR A 118 8.94 11.39 1.01
C THR A 118 9.15 10.33 2.10
N GLU A 119 10.38 10.23 2.61
CA GLU A 119 10.72 9.38 3.75
C GLU A 119 10.00 9.76 5.05
N GLU A 120 9.44 10.97 5.14
CA GLU A 120 8.54 11.37 6.23
C GLU A 120 7.17 10.69 6.14
N GLY A 121 6.80 10.13 4.98
CA GLY A 121 5.64 9.25 4.83
C GLY A 121 4.29 9.90 5.11
N VAL A 122 3.48 9.23 5.94
CA VAL A 122 2.11 9.64 6.30
C VAL A 122 1.92 9.67 7.80
N ARG A 123 1.04 10.54 8.29
CA ARG A 123 0.61 10.54 9.69
C ARG A 123 -0.90 10.64 9.80
N LEU A 124 -1.44 9.97 10.81
CA LEU A 124 -2.82 10.03 11.24
C LEU A 124 -2.81 10.64 12.65
N ASP A 125 -3.44 11.79 12.80
CA ASP A 125 -3.72 12.37 14.11
C ASP A 125 -5.13 11.91 14.55
N GLN A 126 -5.22 11.10 15.61
CA GLN A 126 -6.49 10.54 16.08
C GLN A 126 -7.05 11.35 17.24
N ASN A 127 -8.30 11.82 17.09
CA ASN A 127 -9.10 12.25 18.22
C ASN A 127 -9.86 11.05 18.80
N LEU A 128 -9.20 10.27 19.66
CA LEU A 128 -9.85 9.16 20.37
C LEU A 128 -10.72 9.71 21.51
N HIS A 129 -12.04 9.77 21.32
CA HIS A 129 -13.06 9.92 22.37
C HIS A 129 -12.73 10.94 23.48
N GLY A 130 -12.38 12.18 23.12
CA GLY A 130 -12.17 13.26 24.09
C GLY A 130 -10.90 13.15 24.94
N SER A 131 -10.01 12.19 24.64
CA SER A 131 -8.65 12.16 25.15
C SER A 131 -7.71 12.66 24.05
N SER A 132 -6.99 13.74 24.31
CA SER A 132 -5.88 14.20 23.47
C SER A 132 -4.80 13.10 23.37
N GLY A 133 -4.35 12.74 22.16
CA GLY A 133 -2.93 12.40 21.96
C GLY A 133 -2.55 11.21 21.06
N GLY A 134 -3.47 10.34 20.67
CA GLY A 134 -3.10 9.16 19.87
C GLY A 134 -2.80 9.50 18.41
N GLY A 135 -1.66 9.07 17.87
CA GLY A 135 -1.33 9.27 16.46
C GLY A 135 -0.52 8.13 15.89
N VAL A 136 -0.65 7.88 14.59
CA VAL A 136 0.13 6.85 13.87
C VAL A 136 0.91 7.52 12.76
N HIS A 137 2.22 7.37 12.78
CA HIS A 137 3.09 7.76 11.68
C HIS A 137 3.58 6.51 10.96
N VAL A 138 3.50 6.49 9.63
CA VAL A 138 3.99 5.38 8.79
C VAL A 138 4.93 5.93 7.73
N THR A 139 6.16 5.42 7.70
CA THR A 139 7.14 5.69 6.65
C THR A 139 7.40 4.44 5.83
N SER A 140 7.57 4.60 4.52
CA SER A 140 8.04 3.55 3.62
C SER A 140 9.51 3.76 3.29
N LEU A 141 10.30 2.69 3.37
CA LEU A 141 11.71 2.72 2.97
C LEU A 141 11.90 2.31 1.51
N ASP A 142 10.92 1.63 0.91
CA ASP A 142 11.07 0.96 -0.38
C ASP A 142 9.94 1.30 -1.38
N ALA A 143 8.87 2.00 -0.97
CA ALA A 143 7.72 2.33 -1.82
C ALA A 143 7.20 3.76 -1.58
N GLY A 144 7.56 4.70 -2.46
CA GLY A 144 7.17 6.12 -2.33
C GLY A 144 5.83 6.50 -2.96
N LEU A 145 5.20 5.62 -3.76
CA LEU A 145 3.92 5.94 -4.42
C LEU A 145 2.74 5.57 -3.51
N LEU A 146 1.99 6.57 -3.06
CA LEU A 146 0.86 6.46 -2.14
C LEU A 146 -0.46 6.69 -2.87
N ARG A 147 -1.46 5.87 -2.53
CA ARG A 147 -2.85 5.99 -2.94
C ARG A 147 -3.74 6.22 -1.71
N TRP A 148 -4.53 7.28 -1.76
CA TRP A 148 -5.64 7.54 -0.84
C TRP A 148 -6.97 7.07 -1.42
N GLY A 149 -7.92 6.69 -0.56
CA GLY A 149 -9.17 6.06 -1.00
C GLY A 149 -8.95 4.66 -1.58
N SER A 150 -9.94 4.15 -2.30
CA SER A 150 -9.88 2.80 -2.90
C SER A 150 -8.59 2.58 -3.72
N PRO A 151 -7.85 1.48 -3.49
CA PRO A 151 -6.62 1.15 -4.21
C PRO A 151 -6.83 1.10 -5.73
N LEU A 152 -6.27 2.09 -6.40
CA LEU A 152 -6.33 2.32 -7.83
C LEU A 152 -4.96 2.82 -8.30
N PRO A 153 -4.42 2.29 -9.41
CA PRO A 153 -3.11 2.72 -9.90
C PRO A 153 -3.16 3.96 -10.79
N PHE A 154 -4.36 4.42 -11.15
CA PHE A 154 -4.53 5.58 -12.00
C PHE A 154 -4.76 6.84 -11.16
N PRO A 155 -4.14 7.98 -11.53
CA PRO A 155 -4.58 9.27 -11.07
C PRO A 155 -5.99 9.50 -11.62
N THR A 156 -6.90 10.02 -10.81
CA THR A 156 -8.28 10.28 -11.24
C THR A 156 -8.55 11.79 -11.31
N PRO A 157 -7.92 12.54 -12.24
CA PRO A 157 -8.01 14.00 -12.29
C PRO A 157 -9.42 14.53 -12.58
N LEU A 158 -10.30 13.67 -13.09
CA LEU A 158 -11.69 13.98 -13.43
C LEU A 158 -12.70 13.53 -12.38
N ARG A 159 -12.26 12.84 -11.31
CA ARG A 159 -13.17 12.49 -10.21
C ARG A 159 -13.26 13.69 -9.27
N GLY A 160 -14.25 14.54 -9.51
CA GLY A 160 -14.75 15.45 -8.48
C GLY A 160 -15.36 14.62 -7.35
N GLY A 161 -14.92 14.85 -6.11
CA GLY A 161 -15.43 14.15 -4.95
C GLY A 161 -14.43 14.19 -3.80
N GLN A 162 -14.88 13.83 -2.60
CA GLN A 162 -14.03 13.71 -1.43
C GLN A 162 -13.35 12.34 -1.43
N LEU A 163 -12.08 12.27 -1.03
CA LEU A 163 -11.41 10.99 -0.77
C LEU A 163 -12.05 10.35 0.45
N ASP A 164 -12.39 9.06 0.35
CA ASP A 164 -12.76 8.28 1.52
C ASP A 164 -11.50 7.92 2.30
N MET A 165 -11.24 8.65 3.38
CA MET A 165 -10.08 8.45 4.24
C MET A 165 -10.18 7.19 5.11
N ALA A 166 -11.38 6.60 5.25
CA ALA A 166 -11.59 5.34 5.94
C ALA A 166 -10.94 4.16 5.20
N GLU A 167 -10.61 4.31 3.92
CA GLU A 167 -9.84 3.32 3.15
C GLU A 167 -8.36 3.25 3.57
N GLY A 168 -7.85 4.27 4.28
CA GLY A 168 -6.48 4.33 4.79
C GLY A 168 -5.40 4.66 3.74
N ALA A 169 -4.15 4.48 4.14
CA ALA A 169 -2.96 4.82 3.34
C ALA A 169 -2.47 3.59 2.56
N SER A 170 -2.62 3.59 1.23
CA SER A 170 -2.23 2.46 0.38
C SER A 170 -0.93 2.72 -0.37
N PHE A 171 0.16 2.08 0.03
CA PHE A 171 1.46 2.18 -0.66
C PHE A 171 1.53 1.18 -1.81
N CYS A 172 1.82 1.68 -3.02
CA CYS A 172 2.02 0.87 -4.21
C CYS A 172 3.37 0.19 -4.16
N LEU A 173 3.37 -1.13 -3.96
CA LEU A 173 4.58 -1.96 -3.89
C LEU A 173 5.21 -2.15 -5.27
N HIS A 174 4.38 -2.36 -6.28
CA HIS A 174 4.78 -2.35 -7.68
C HIS A 174 3.57 -2.07 -8.55
N ASN A 175 3.81 -1.60 -9.77
CA ASN A 175 2.84 -1.63 -10.85
C ASN A 175 3.56 -1.71 -12.20
N ASN A 176 2.86 -2.19 -13.23
CA ASN A 176 3.31 -2.25 -14.61
C ASN A 176 2.24 -1.67 -15.56
N ILE A 177 1.46 -0.71 -15.06
CA ILE A 177 0.35 -0.09 -15.80
C ILE A 177 0.81 1.00 -16.77
N TRP A 178 2.03 1.51 -16.59
CA TRP A 178 2.59 2.61 -17.37
C TRP A 178 3.45 2.06 -18.49
N ASN A 179 3.05 2.35 -19.73
CA ASN A 179 3.85 1.98 -20.89
C ASN A 179 5.01 2.98 -21.04
N THR A 180 6.16 2.61 -20.48
CA THR A 180 7.42 3.34 -20.65
C THR A 180 8.39 2.50 -21.48
N ASN A 181 9.54 3.05 -21.81
CA ASN A 181 10.62 2.38 -22.54
C ASN A 181 11.35 1.27 -21.74
N TYR A 182 10.75 0.77 -20.65
CA TYR A 182 11.28 -0.30 -19.78
C TYR A 182 10.36 -1.53 -19.80
N PRO A 183 10.83 -2.72 -19.35
CA PRO A 183 10.00 -3.91 -19.28
C PRO A 183 8.68 -3.66 -18.52
N CYS A 184 7.55 -3.77 -19.22
CA CYS A 184 6.21 -3.58 -18.67
C CYS A 184 5.70 -4.84 -17.94
N TRP A 185 6.56 -5.46 -17.14
CA TRP A 185 6.25 -6.63 -16.31
C TRP A 185 7.17 -6.67 -15.09
N MET A 186 6.64 -7.18 -13.98
CA MET A 186 7.39 -7.44 -12.76
C MET A 186 7.02 -8.84 -12.26
N PRO A 187 7.98 -9.70 -11.92
CA PRO A 187 9.43 -9.51 -11.94
C PRO A 187 10.05 -9.46 -13.35
N PHE A 188 11.22 -8.83 -13.50
CA PHE A 188 11.91 -8.73 -14.79
C PHE A 188 12.51 -10.05 -15.28
N ASP A 189 12.95 -10.89 -14.33
CA ASP A 189 13.52 -12.21 -14.52
C ASP A 189 13.15 -13.15 -13.36
N ASP A 190 13.63 -14.39 -13.41
CA ASP A 190 13.35 -15.40 -12.39
C ASP A 190 13.97 -15.10 -11.02
N GLN A 191 15.01 -14.27 -10.94
CA GLN A 191 15.63 -13.88 -9.67
C GLN A 191 14.76 -12.86 -8.92
N GLY A 192 14.03 -12.01 -9.65
CA GLY A 192 13.15 -10.98 -9.09
C GLY A 192 11.81 -11.49 -8.54
N ARG A 193 11.51 -12.79 -8.62
CA ARG A 193 10.18 -13.36 -8.25
C ARG A 193 9.81 -13.15 -6.78
N ASN A 194 10.78 -12.86 -5.92
CA ASN A 194 10.56 -12.54 -4.52
C ASN A 194 10.89 -11.06 -4.27
N LEU A 195 9.95 -10.30 -3.74
CA LEU A 195 10.07 -8.86 -3.51
C LEU A 195 9.90 -8.58 -2.02
N LYS A 196 10.65 -7.62 -1.47
CA LYS A 196 10.52 -7.20 -0.06
C LYS A 196 10.42 -5.70 0.04
N PHE A 197 9.46 -5.23 0.83
CA PHE A 197 9.22 -3.83 1.13
C PHE A 197 9.20 -3.64 2.64
N ARG A 198 9.84 -2.57 3.11
CA ARG A 198 10.01 -2.24 4.52
C ARG A 198 9.33 -0.92 4.83
N PHE A 199 8.74 -0.87 6.01
CA PHE A 199 8.06 0.28 6.55
C PHE A 199 8.42 0.40 8.04
N ARG A 200 8.26 1.60 8.59
CA ARG A 200 8.30 1.82 10.04
C ARG A 200 7.02 2.49 10.46
N MET A 201 6.51 2.07 11.62
CA MET A 201 5.35 2.68 12.24
C MET A 201 5.74 3.25 13.60
N PHE A 202 5.32 4.47 13.89
CA PHE A 202 5.52 5.13 15.18
C PHE A 202 4.18 5.56 15.74
N PHE A 203 4.07 5.58 17.07
CA PHE A 203 2.83 5.87 17.76
C PHE A 203 3.05 7.02 18.75
N SER A 204 2.27 8.10 18.64
CA SER A 204 2.25 9.15 19.66
C SER A 204 1.24 8.82 20.76
N ARG A 205 1.50 9.35 21.96
CA ARG A 205 0.64 9.21 23.14
C ARG A 205 -0.29 10.39 23.29
#